data_AF-A0A7S4CAP0-F1
#
_entry.id   AF-A0A7S4CAP0-F1
#
_cell.length_a   1.000
_cell.length_b   1.000
_cell.length_c   1.000
_cell.angle_alpha   90.00
_cell.angle_beta   90.00
_cell.angle_gamma   90.00
#
_symmetry.space_group_name_H-M   'P 1'
#
loop_
_entity.id
_entity.type
_entity.pdbx_description
1 polymer ?
#
loop_
_entity_poly.entity_id
_entity_poly.type
_entity_poly.pdbx_seq_one_letter_code
_entity_poly.pdbx_strand_id
1 'polypeptide(L)'
;GGQWKCADAFDVIAEADCSVALFAPGWTFEDCAQCDRHKFEEADAKFWALLQPNWEAVRTAPVVSRLPFVTHYNIGCGPRQWLDGACIAPGPWCNLSEQDV
;
A
#
# COMPACT_ATOMS: atom_id res chain seq x y z
N GLY A 1 -6.45 -19.71 -6.57
CA GLY A 1 -6.46 -18.28 -6.22
C GLY A 1 -5.29 -17.99 -5.31
N GLY A 2 -4.63 -16.85 -5.48
CA GLY A 2 -3.46 -16.46 -4.70
C GLY A 2 -2.58 -15.50 -5.49
N GLN A 3 -1.96 -14.54 -4.81
CA GLN A 3 -1.18 -13.46 -5.45
C GLN A 3 -1.95 -12.83 -6.61
N TRP A 4 -1.40 -12.84 -7.82
CA TRP A 4 -2.01 -12.32 -9.04
C TRP A 4 -3.32 -13.00 -9.45
N LYS A 5 -3.56 -14.26 -9.05
CA LYS A 5 -4.78 -15.01 -9.37
C LYS A 5 -5.87 -14.87 -8.30
N CYS A 6 -5.77 -13.88 -7.40
CA CYS A 6 -6.80 -13.63 -6.40
C CYS A 6 -8.03 -12.91 -6.98
N ALA A 7 -7.89 -12.21 -8.11
CA ALA A 7 -8.97 -11.49 -8.77
C ALA A 7 -10.17 -12.41 -9.08
N ASP A 8 -9.94 -13.60 -9.65
CA ASP A 8 -11.00 -14.56 -9.96
C ASP A 8 -11.86 -14.92 -8.72
N ALA A 9 -11.23 -15.07 -7.55
CA ALA A 9 -11.95 -15.35 -6.31
C ALA A 9 -12.66 -14.12 -5.78
N PHE A 10 -12.09 -12.93 -6.01
CA PHE A 10 -12.68 -11.66 -5.62
C PHE A 10 -13.97 -11.39 -6.38
N ASP A 11 -13.99 -11.64 -7.70
CA ASP A 11 -15.16 -11.48 -8.56
C ASP A 11 -16.35 -12.30 -8.05
N VAL A 12 -16.11 -13.59 -7.74
CA VAL A 12 -17.14 -14.49 -7.20
C VAL A 12 -17.66 -14.04 -5.84
N ILE A 13 -16.80 -13.52 -4.96
CA ILE A 13 -17.21 -13.03 -3.63
C ILE A 13 -18.00 -11.72 -3.76
N ALA A 14 -17.58 -10.83 -4.67
CA ALA A 14 -18.28 -9.58 -4.95
C ALA A 14 -19.69 -9.83 -5.51
N GLU A 15 -19.85 -10.79 -6.43
CA GLU A 15 -21.16 -11.22 -6.94
C GLU A 15 -22.07 -11.80 -5.84
N ALA A 16 -21.48 -12.39 -4.79
CA ALA A 16 -22.19 -12.94 -3.65
C ALA A 16 -22.55 -11.90 -2.55
N ASP A 17 -22.31 -10.61 -2.79
CA ASP A 17 -22.53 -9.50 -1.84
C ASP A 17 -21.86 -9.75 -0.47
N CYS A 18 -20.68 -10.36 -0.51
CA CYS A 18 -19.90 -10.71 0.67
C CYS A 18 -18.68 -9.79 0.82
N SER A 19 -18.25 -9.57 2.07
CA SER A 19 -16.95 -8.94 2.34
C SER A 19 -15.80 -9.87 1.98
N VAL A 20 -14.68 -9.31 1.51
CA VAL A 20 -13.46 -10.07 1.18
C VAL A 20 -12.44 -9.94 2.32
N ALA A 21 -11.89 -11.08 2.76
CA ALA A 21 -10.72 -11.13 3.63
C ALA A 21 -9.50 -11.56 2.81
N LEU A 22 -8.44 -10.75 2.81
CA LEU A 22 -7.18 -11.09 2.15
C LEU A 22 -6.29 -11.88 3.11
N PHE A 23 -5.91 -13.10 2.71
CA PHE A 23 -4.93 -13.89 3.44
C PHE A 23 -3.53 -13.62 2.92
N ALA A 24 -2.61 -13.27 3.81
CA ALA A 24 -1.21 -12.94 3.51
C ALA A 24 -1.03 -11.90 2.37
N PRO A 25 -1.64 -10.70 2.43
CA PRO A 25 -1.47 -9.67 1.40
C PRO A 25 -0.05 -9.10 1.35
N GLY A 26 0.77 -9.31 2.38
CA GLY A 26 2.18 -8.89 2.44
C GLY A 26 3.11 -9.65 1.49
N TRP A 27 2.59 -10.61 0.71
CA TRP A 27 3.37 -11.36 -0.27
C TRP A 27 4.06 -10.45 -1.30
N THR A 28 3.50 -9.27 -1.61
CA THR A 28 4.12 -8.28 -2.50
C THR A 28 5.46 -7.80 -1.94
N PHE A 29 5.54 -7.60 -0.62
CA PHE A 29 6.79 -7.30 0.06
C PHE A 29 7.68 -8.54 0.17
N GLU A 30 7.15 -9.67 0.63
CA GLU A 30 7.93 -10.89 0.88
C GLU A 30 8.62 -11.43 -0.38
N ASP A 31 7.95 -11.42 -1.52
CA ASP A 31 8.46 -11.98 -2.78
C ASP A 31 9.23 -10.94 -3.62
N CYS A 32 8.83 -9.67 -3.60
CA CYS A 32 9.40 -8.64 -4.48
C CYS A 32 10.45 -7.75 -3.79
N ALA A 33 10.34 -7.53 -2.47
CA ALA A 33 11.29 -6.67 -1.74
C ALA A 33 12.66 -7.34 -1.54
N GLN A 34 12.77 -8.66 -1.70
CA GLN A 34 14.05 -9.38 -1.67
C GLN A 34 15.01 -8.92 -2.77
N CYS A 35 14.51 -8.28 -3.82
CA CYS A 35 15.30 -7.83 -4.97
C CYS A 35 15.51 -6.31 -5.02
N ASP A 36 14.49 -5.50 -4.69
CA ASP A 36 14.51 -4.04 -4.75
C ASP A 36 13.21 -3.47 -4.11
N ARG A 37 13.28 -2.31 -3.46
CA ARG A 37 12.11 -1.56 -2.98
C ARG A 37 11.17 -1.16 -4.11
N HIS A 38 11.71 -0.73 -5.25
CA HIS A 38 10.91 -0.30 -6.39
C HIS A 38 10.00 -1.43 -6.90
N LYS A 39 10.52 -2.67 -6.90
CA LYS A 39 9.76 -3.85 -7.31
C LYS A 39 8.62 -4.16 -6.35
N PHE A 40 8.82 -3.94 -5.05
CA PHE A 40 7.75 -4.02 -4.06
C PHE A 40 6.66 -2.99 -4.36
N GLU A 41 7.02 -1.72 -4.56
CA GLU A 41 6.05 -0.64 -4.80
C GLU A 41 5.24 -0.88 -6.09
N GLU A 42 5.89 -1.33 -7.17
CA GLU A 42 5.21 -1.74 -8.40
C GLU A 42 4.27 -2.93 -8.19
N ALA A 43 4.71 -3.95 -7.45
CA ALA A 43 3.91 -5.13 -7.20
C ALA A 43 2.70 -4.83 -6.30
N ASP A 44 2.89 -4.00 -5.27
CA ASP A 44 1.84 -3.57 -4.36
C ASP A 44 0.78 -2.73 -5.07
N ALA A 45 1.21 -1.72 -5.84
CA ALA A 45 0.31 -0.91 -6.65
C ALA A 45 -0.49 -1.76 -7.65
N LYS A 46 0.18 -2.71 -8.33
CA LYS A 46 -0.49 -3.63 -9.26
C LYS A 46 -1.49 -4.54 -8.55
N PHE A 47 -1.14 -5.07 -7.38
CA PHE A 47 -2.02 -5.95 -6.62
C PHE A 47 -3.31 -5.23 -6.23
N TRP A 48 -3.21 -4.01 -5.67
CA TRP A 48 -4.40 -3.23 -5.30
C TRP A 48 -5.21 -2.78 -6.52
N ALA A 49 -4.56 -2.43 -7.63
CA ALA A 49 -5.26 -2.08 -8.87
C ALA A 49 -6.07 -3.25 -9.47
N LEU A 50 -5.64 -4.50 -9.27
CA LEU A 50 -6.41 -5.67 -9.68
C LEU A 50 -7.71 -5.85 -8.87
N LEU A 51 -7.72 -5.41 -7.62
CA LEU A 51 -8.89 -5.53 -6.73
C LEU A 51 -9.84 -4.33 -6.85
N GLN A 52 -9.33 -3.19 -7.29
CA GLN A 52 -10.05 -1.92 -7.37
C GLN A 52 -11.40 -1.96 -8.12
N PRO A 53 -11.56 -2.66 -9.26
CA PRO A 53 -12.84 -2.67 -9.99
C PRO A 53 -14.02 -3.20 -9.17
N ASN A 54 -13.77 -4.19 -8.31
CA ASN A 54 -14.79 -4.74 -7.41
C ASN A 54 -14.94 -3.92 -6.12
N TRP A 55 -14.19 -2.84 -5.99
CA TRP A 55 -14.07 -2.01 -4.79
C TRP A 55 -14.92 -0.73 -4.87
N GLU A 56 -15.66 -0.50 -5.97
CA GLU A 56 -16.57 0.66 -6.12
C GLU A 56 -17.62 0.76 -4.98
N ALA A 57 -17.89 -0.34 -4.28
CA ALA A 57 -18.76 -0.37 -3.10
C ALA A 57 -18.09 0.06 -1.78
N VAL A 58 -16.75 0.01 -1.69
CA VAL A 58 -16.05 0.47 -0.49
C VAL A 58 -15.83 1.96 -0.62
N ARG A 59 -16.76 2.67 0.02
CA ARG A 59 -16.56 4.05 0.42
C ARG A 59 -15.21 4.15 1.12
N THR A 60 -14.18 4.61 0.41
CA THR A 60 -12.98 5.08 1.08
C THR A 60 -13.45 6.24 1.94
N ALA A 61 -13.48 6.04 3.26
CA ALA A 61 -13.69 7.15 4.16
C ALA A 61 -12.65 8.21 3.78
N PRO A 62 -13.03 9.50 3.67
CA PRO A 62 -12.07 10.52 3.31
C PRO A 62 -10.97 10.51 4.37
N VAL A 63 -9.79 10.02 3.98
CA VAL A 63 -8.61 9.97 4.85
C VAL A 63 -8.27 11.38 5.33
N VAL A 64 -8.55 12.38 4.47
CA VAL A 64 -8.51 13.80 4.78
C VAL A 64 -9.91 14.32 5.08
N SER A 65 -10.19 14.59 6.36
CA SER A 65 -11.50 15.10 6.79
C SER A 65 -11.46 16.50 7.40
N ARG A 66 -10.27 17.10 7.56
CA ARG A 66 -10.05 18.38 8.24
C ARG A 66 -8.87 19.15 7.63
N LEU A 67 -8.91 20.48 7.77
CA LEU A 67 -7.84 21.38 7.35
C LEU A 67 -7.03 21.88 8.57
N PRO A 68 -5.73 22.19 8.39
CA PRO A 68 -4.96 22.03 7.15
C PRO A 68 -4.63 20.57 6.85
N PHE A 69 -4.64 20.21 5.58
CA PHE A 69 -4.05 18.96 5.11
C PHE A 69 -2.55 19.18 4.87
N VAL A 70 -1.73 18.31 5.44
CA VAL A 70 -0.27 18.34 5.32
C VAL A 70 0.20 16.91 5.06
N THR A 71 1.08 16.75 4.08
CA THR A 71 1.79 15.49 3.77
C THR A 71 3.20 15.85 3.32
N HIS A 72 4.18 15.03 3.70
CA HIS A 72 5.54 15.07 3.19
C HIS A 72 5.79 13.92 2.22
N TYR A 73 4.74 13.18 1.83
CA TYR A 73 4.84 11.93 1.10
C TYR A 73 5.73 10.91 1.83
N ASN A 74 5.72 10.95 3.17
CA ASN A 74 6.51 10.03 3.97
C ASN A 74 5.86 8.64 3.95
N ILE A 75 6.55 7.68 3.37
CA ILE A 75 6.12 6.28 3.28
C ILE A 75 6.52 5.45 4.52
N GLY A 76 6.97 6.09 5.61
CA GLY A 76 7.31 5.46 6.88
C GLY A 76 8.63 4.70 6.89
N CYS A 77 9.40 4.72 5.81
CA CYS A 77 10.73 4.13 5.74
C CYS A 77 11.54 4.69 4.57
N GLY A 78 12.88 4.61 4.63
CA GLY A 78 13.73 5.10 3.55
C GLY A 78 15.21 4.81 3.77
N PRO A 79 16.05 5.06 2.75
CA PRO A 79 17.50 4.88 2.87
C PRO A 79 18.18 5.96 3.70
N ARG A 80 17.54 7.13 3.88
CA ARG A 80 18.01 8.30 4.62
C ARG A 80 16.82 9.14 5.11
N GLN A 81 17.04 10.01 6.08
CA GLN A 81 16.06 11.00 6.54
C GLN A 81 16.44 12.39 6.04
N TRP A 82 15.43 13.18 5.69
CA TRP A 82 15.58 14.50 5.08
C TRP A 82 14.74 15.54 5.83
N LEU A 83 15.28 16.75 5.97
CA LEU A 83 14.60 17.92 6.52
C LEU A 83 14.93 19.10 5.62
N ASP A 84 13.91 19.76 5.05
CA ASP A 84 14.06 20.90 4.13
C ASP A 84 15.06 20.64 2.98
N GLY A 85 15.08 19.40 2.46
CA GLY A 85 15.97 18.97 1.38
C GLY A 85 17.40 18.61 1.82
N ALA A 86 17.74 18.76 3.11
CA ALA A 86 19.03 18.37 3.66
C ALA A 86 18.98 16.99 4.34
N CYS A 87 20.00 16.16 4.10
CA CYS A 87 20.11 14.85 4.74
C CYS A 87 20.52 15.01 6.21
N ILE A 88 19.67 14.58 7.14
CA ILE A 88 19.91 14.69 8.59
C ILE A 88 20.35 13.37 9.25
N ALA A 89 20.03 12.23 8.63
CA ALA A 89 20.47 10.92 9.10
C ALA A 89 20.92 10.06 7.90
N PRO A 90 22.18 9.58 7.89
CA PRO A 90 22.75 8.91 6.72
C PRO A 90 22.40 7.42 6.57
N GLY A 91 21.65 6.84 7.51
CA GLY A 91 21.31 5.41 7.54
C GLY A 91 19.87 5.10 7.12
N PRO A 92 19.59 3.85 6.73
CA PRO A 92 18.23 3.39 6.48
C PRO A 92 17.40 3.44 7.76
N TRP A 93 16.12 3.72 7.61
CA TRP A 93 15.20 3.84 8.73
C TRP A 93 13.83 3.28 8.34
N CYS A 94 13.09 2.83 9.36
CA CYS A 94 11.72 2.37 9.23
C CYS A 94 10.96 2.69 10.52
N ASN A 95 9.94 3.53 10.41
CA ASN A 95 8.99 3.88 11.45
C ASN A 95 7.63 4.19 10.80
N LEU A 96 6.76 3.20 10.70
CA LEU A 96 5.44 3.34 10.07
C LEU A 96 4.50 4.29 10.83
N SER A 97 4.82 4.66 12.09
CA SER A 97 4.10 5.73 12.79
C SER A 97 4.33 7.11 12.18
N GLU A 98 5.34 7.27 11.34
CA GLU A 98 5.65 8.49 10.57
C GLU A 98 5.10 8.43 9.13
N GLN A 99 4.32 7.40 8.77
CA GLN A 99 3.73 7.30 7.44
C GLN A 99 2.61 8.35 7.29
N ASP A 100 2.72 9.17 6.24
CA ASP A 100 1.72 10.16 5.87
C ASP A 100 0.59 9.53 5.03
N VAL A 101 -0.44 10.36 4.82
CA VAL A 101 -1.48 10.16 3.79
C VAL A 101 -0.93 10.48 2.40
#